data_AF-A0A5C7M4L6-F1
#
_entry.id   AF-A0A5C7M4L6-F1
#
_cell.length_a   1.000
_cell.length_b   1.000
_cell.length_c   1.000
_cell.angle_alpha   90.00
_cell.angle_beta   90.00
_cell.angle_gamma   90.00
#
_symmetry.space_group_name_H-M   'P 1'
#
loop_
_entity.id
_entity.type
_entity.pdbx_description
1 polymer ?
#
loop_
_entity_poly.entity_id
_entity_poly.type
_entity_poly.pdbx_seq_one_letter_code
_entity_poly.pdbx_strand_id
1 'polypeptide(L)' 'MTADEFRARASSVLLGRGWQVRLSRALGKNYDTVRNWSSGRVPVPPEVVAVIEFLETVPHPLRPARWVE' A
#
# COMPACT_ATOMS: atom_id res chain seq x y z
N MET A 1 1.27 -6.29 -11.48
CA MET A 1 1.56 -4.91 -11.03
C MET A 1 3.06 -4.75 -10.92
N THR A 2 3.63 -3.77 -11.61
CA THR A 2 5.06 -3.43 -11.51
C THR A 2 5.36 -2.67 -10.21
N ALA A 3 6.63 -2.55 -9.84
CA ALA A 3 7.03 -1.79 -8.66
C ALA A 3 6.66 -0.30 -8.75
N ASP A 4 6.79 0.28 -9.94
CA ASP A 4 6.45 1.69 -10.19
C ASP A 4 4.93 1.92 -10.12
N GLU A 5 4.15 1.02 -10.73
CA GLU A 5 2.68 1.03 -10.60
C GLU A 5 2.25 0.91 -9.13
N PHE A 6 2.84 -0.05 -8.42
CA PHE A 6 2.55 -0.26 -7.00
C PHE A 6 2.87 0.99 -6.18
N ARG A 7 4.05 1.57 -6.36
CA ARG A 7 4.46 2.80 -5.67
C ARG A 7 3.50 3.95 -5.95
N ALA A 8 3.14 4.18 -7.22
CA ALA A 8 2.26 5.27 -7.60
C ALA A 8 0.85 5.10 -7.01
N ARG A 9 0.27 3.90 -7.18
CA ARG A 9 -1.08 3.58 -6.71
C ARG A 9 -1.17 3.58 -5.19
N ALA A 10 -0.26 2.89 -4.50
CA ALA A 10 -0.24 2.85 -3.04
C ALA A 10 0.01 4.23 -2.41
N SER A 11 0.89 5.03 -3.00
CA SER A 11 1.10 6.42 -2.57
C SER A 11 -0.17 7.26 -2.74
N SER A 12 -0.92 7.08 -3.84
CA SER A 12 -2.18 7.79 -4.07
C SER A 12 -3.24 7.39 -3.04
N VAL A 13 -3.45 6.10 -2.82
CA VAL A 13 -4.51 5.64 -1.89
C VAL A 13 -4.16 5.86 -0.42
N LEU A 14 -2.89 5.87 -0.02
CA LEU A 14 -2.50 5.97 1.40
C LEU A 14 -1.91 7.35 1.76
N LEU A 15 -2.46 8.41 1.18
CA LEU A 15 -2.17 9.80 1.53
C LEU A 15 -0.71 10.25 1.34
N GLY A 16 -0.08 9.80 0.25
CA GLY A 16 1.22 10.28 -0.18
C GLY A 16 2.34 9.96 0.80
N ARG A 17 2.94 11.00 1.40
CA ARG A 17 4.09 10.85 2.29
C ARG A 17 3.75 9.92 3.46
N GLY A 18 4.61 8.92 3.70
CA GLY A 18 4.42 7.93 4.75
C GLY A 18 3.57 6.71 4.37
N TRP A 19 3.12 6.60 3.10
CA TRP A 19 2.31 5.47 2.63
C TRP A 19 2.91 4.09 2.96
N GLN A 20 4.23 3.93 2.88
CA GLN A 20 4.91 2.67 3.19
C GLN A 20 4.75 2.28 4.66
N VAL A 21 4.81 3.26 5.57
CA VAL A 21 4.61 3.04 7.02
C VAL A 21 3.16 2.71 7.33
N ARG A 22 2.21 3.41 6.69
CA ARG A 22 0.77 3.10 6.84
C ARG A 22 0.45 1.71 6.32
N LEU A 23 0.95 1.37 5.13
CA LEU A 23 0.76 0.05 4.54
C LEU A 23 1.36 -1.06 5.40
N SER A 24 2.58 -0.85 5.91
CA SER A 24 3.23 -1.84 6.77
C SER A 24 2.44 -2.07 8.06
N ARG A 25 1.96 -0.99 8.69
CA ARG A 25 1.10 -1.07 9.90
C ARG A 25 -0.23 -1.75 9.60
N ALA A 26 -0.92 -1.33 8.55
CA ALA A 26 -2.24 -1.85 8.19
C ALA A 26 -2.22 -3.35 7.84
N LEU A 27 -1.13 -3.83 7.24
CA LEU A 27 -0.93 -5.24 6.89
C LEU A 27 -0.24 -6.07 7.99
N GLY A 28 0.23 -5.44 9.08
CA GLY A 28 1.05 -6.11 10.10
C GLY A 28 2.37 -6.66 9.54
N LYS A 29 2.98 -5.96 8.57
CA LYS A 29 4.25 -6.35 7.92
C LYS A 29 5.38 -5.41 8.37
N ASN A 30 6.63 -5.88 8.25
CA ASN A 30 7.78 -5.02 8.44
C ASN A 30 7.84 -3.94 7.33
N TYR A 31 8.22 -2.72 7.69
CA TYR A 31 8.47 -1.63 6.74
C TYR A 31 9.42 -2.04 5.61
N ASP A 32 10.50 -2.76 5.92
CA ASP A 32 11.49 -3.19 4.92
C ASP A 32 10.89 -4.14 3.89
N THR A 33 9.89 -4.94 4.28
CA THR A 33 9.13 -5.78 3.35
C THR A 33 8.41 -4.91 2.31
N VAL A 34 7.69 -3.88 2.76
CA VAL A 34 6.99 -2.94 1.86
C VAL A 34 7.97 -2.15 1.00
N ARG A 35 9.10 -1.73 1.58
CA ARG A 35 10.17 -1.06 0.85
C ARG A 35 10.74 -1.93 -0.27
N ASN A 36 10.96 -3.22 -0.02
CA ASN A 36 11.46 -4.16 -1.01
C ASN A 36 10.47 -4.36 -2.17
N TRP A 37 9.16 -4.38 -1.90
CA TRP A 37 8.13 -4.38 -2.94
C TRP A 37 8.17 -3.10 -3.79
N SER A 38 8.18 -1.94 -3.13
CA SER A 38 8.16 -0.63 -3.81
C SER A 38 9.43 -0.31 -4.62
N SER A 39 10.52 -1.03 -4.35
CA SER A 39 11.79 -0.91 -5.08
C SER A 39 11.97 -1.99 -6.14
N GLY A 40 11.00 -2.91 -6.27
CA GLY A 40 11.07 -4.02 -7.22
C GLY A 40 12.09 -5.11 -6.87
N ARG A 41 12.72 -5.04 -5.69
CA ARG A 41 13.64 -6.09 -5.20
C ARG A 41 12.93 -7.42 -4.98
N VAL A 42 11.66 -7.35 -4.57
CA VAL A 42 10.78 -8.49 -4.36
C VAL A 42 9.45 -8.19 -5.06
N PRO A 43 8.84 -9.15 -5.78
CA PRO A 43 7.53 -8.94 -6.38
C PRO A 43 6.48 -8.60 -5.31
N VAL A 44 5.51 -7.78 -5.69
CA VAL A 44 4.35 -7.45 -4.84
C VAL A 44 3.45 -8.69 -4.77
N PRO A 45 3.09 -9.18 -3.57
CA PRO A 45 2.19 -10.33 -3.46
C PRO A 45 0.78 -10.03 -4.03
N PRO A 46 0.10 -11.00 -4.67
CA PRO A 46 -1.22 -10.78 -5.27
C PRO A 46 -2.28 -10.27 -4.28
N GLU A 47 -2.23 -10.70 -3.02
CA GLU A 47 -3.14 -10.22 -1.98
C GLU A 47 -2.93 -8.74 -1.64
N VAL A 48 -1.70 -8.24 -1.76
CA VAL A 48 -1.39 -6.81 -1.56
C VAL A 48 -1.90 -6.00 -2.76
N VAL A 49 -1.78 -6.54 -3.97
CA VAL A 49 -2.37 -5.94 -5.18
C VAL A 49 -3.88 -5.78 -5.02
N ALA A 50 -4.57 -6.84 -4.61
CA ALA A 50 -6.02 -6.82 -4.38
C ALA A 50 -6.44 -5.80 -3.30
N VAL A 51 -5.63 -5.63 -2.24
CA VAL A 51 -5.87 -4.58 -1.23
C VAL A 51 -5.78 -3.18 -1.83
N ILE A 52 -4.77 -2.89 -2.66
CA ILE A 52 -4.64 -1.57 -3.29
C ILE A 52 -5.84 -1.31 -4.22
N GLU A 53 -6.21 -2.28 -5.05
CA GLU A 53 -7.38 -2.20 -5.93
C GLU A 53 -8.68 -1.96 -5.16
N PHE A 54 -8.89 -2.69 -4.06
CA PHE A 54 -10.03 -2.46 -3.17
C PHE A 54 -10.03 -1.02 -2.62
N LEU A 55 -8.89 -0.54 -2.10
CA LEU A 55 -8.81 0.80 -1.54
C LEU A 55 -9.08 1.90 -2.56
N GLU A 56 -8.73 1.72 -3.83
CA GLU A 56 -9.08 2.66 -4.91
C GLU A 56 -10.59 2.80 -5.10
N THR A 57 -11.35 1.73 -4.87
CA THR A 57 -12.82 1.73 -4.97
C THR A 57 -13.52 2.28 -3.73
N VAL A 58 -12.86 2.25 -2.56
CA VAL A 58 -13.44 2.70 -1.29
C VAL A 58 -13.10 4.17 -1.05
N PRO A 59 -14.10 5.07 -0.96
CA PRO A 59 -13.88 6.46 -0.61
C PRO A 59 -13.12 6.60 0.71
N HIS A 60 -12.16 7.52 0.78
CA HIS A 60 -11.32 7.72 1.95
C HIS A 60 -12.08 7.82 3.29
N PRO A 61 -13.21 8.54 3.39
CA PRO A 61 -13.98 8.64 4.65
C PRO A 61 -14.58 7.32 5.15
N LEU A 62 -14.69 6.31 4.28
CA LEU A 62 -15.27 5.00 4.61
C LEU A 62 -14.19 3.95 4.93
N ARG A 63 -12.91 4.31 4.83
CA ARG A 63 -11.82 3.38 5.11
C ARG A 63 -11.62 3.25 6.62
N PRO A 64 -11.38 2.03 7.14
CA PRO A 64 -11.02 1.84 8.55
C PRO A 64 -9.81 2.69 8.95
N ALA A 65 -9.81 3.20 10.20
CA ALA A 65 -8.76 4.07 10.76
C ALA A 65 -7.33 3.57 10.48
N ARG A 66 -7.11 2.25 10.55
CA ARG A 66 -5.80 1.61 10.26
C ARG A 66 -5.20 1.93 8.88
N TRP A 67 -5.99 2.41 7.93
CA TRP A 67 -5.54 2.77 6.58
C TRP A 67 -5.26 4.26 6.39
N VAL A 68 -5.70 5.09 7.32
CA VAL A 68 -5.73 6.55 7.21
C VAL A 68 -4.89 7.25 8.28
N GLU A 69 -4.64 6.60 9.42
CA GLU A 69 -3.82 7.09 10.55
C GLU A 69 -2.34 6.66 10.48
#